data_AF-A0A3A8PCQ2-F1
#
_entry.id   AF-A0A3A8PCQ2-F1
#
_cell.length_a   1.000
_cell.length_b   1.000
_cell.length_c   1.000
_cell.angle_alpha   90.00
_cell.angle_beta   90.00
_cell.angle_gamma   90.00
#
_symmetry.space_group_name_H-M   'P 1'
#
loop_
_entity.id
_entity.type
_entity.pdbx_description
1 polymer ?
#
loop_
_entity_poly.entity_id
_entity_poly.type
_entity_poly.pdbx_seq_one_letter_code
_entity_poly.pdbx_strand_id
1 'polypeptide(L)' 'MIPTLFMGTAWFTAGLTGLLTGRPWDRTPFWVKLPLMIIGSVLALLACAVIIGLILKVGR' A
#
# COMPACT_ATOMS: atom_id res chain seq x y z
N MET A 1 16.02 2.66 -4.32
CA MET A 1 15.25 1.88 -3.32
C MET A 1 13.89 2.49 -2.98
N ILE A 2 13.77 3.79 -2.72
CA ILE A 2 12.48 4.42 -2.41
C ILE A 2 11.44 4.31 -3.56
N PRO A 3 11.79 4.52 -4.84
CA PRO A 3 10.81 4.43 -5.94
C PRO A 3 10.24 3.03 -6.13
N THR A 4 11.07 2.00 -5.95
CA THR A 4 10.67 0.59 -6.10
C THR A 4 9.74 0.13 -4.98
N LEU A 5 9.96 0.59 -3.76
CA LEU A 5 9.06 0.33 -2.62
C LEU A 5 7.70 1.04 -2.79
N PHE A 6 7.74 2.29 -3.27
CA PHE A 6 6.52 3.02 -3.62
C PHE A 6 5.73 2.31 -4.72
N MET A 7 6.41 1.88 -5.80
CA MET A 7 5.79 1.13 -6.89
C MET A 7 5.13 -0.17 -6.38
N GLY A 8 5.84 -0.95 -5.56
CA GLY A 8 5.32 -2.22 -5.04
C GLY A 8 4.09 -2.04 -4.14
N THR A 9 4.12 -1.05 -3.25
CA THR A 9 2.95 -0.73 -2.39
C THR A 9 1.78 -0.16 -3.17
N ALA A 10 2.04 0.62 -4.22
CA ALA A 10 1.02 1.13 -5.12
C ALA A 10 0.34 0.00 -5.91
N TRP A 11 1.10 -0.98 -6.41
CA TRP A 11 0.55 -2.18 -7.06
C TRP A 11 -0.26 -3.05 -6.09
N PHE A 12 0.21 -3.23 -4.87
CA PHE A 12 -0.53 -3.95 -3.83
C PHE A 12 -1.86 -3.26 -3.50
N THR A 13 -1.84 -1.93 -3.34
CA THR A 13 -3.04 -1.12 -3.08
C THR A 13 -4.03 -1.17 -4.25
N ALA A 14 -3.52 -1.11 -5.49
CA ALA A 14 -4.32 -1.22 -6.70
C ALA A 14 -5.03 -2.58 -6.81
N GLY A 15 -4.28 -3.67 -6.57
CA GLY A 15 -4.82 -5.03 -6.57
C GLY A 15 -5.86 -5.25 -5.47
N LEU A 16 -5.55 -4.80 -4.24
CA LEU A 16 -6.47 -4.92 -3.10
C LEU A 16 -7.75 -4.11 -3.32
N THR A 17 -7.64 -2.91 -3.86
CA THR A 17 -8.82 -2.08 -4.12
C THR A 17 -9.68 -2.69 -5.24
N GLY A 18 -9.06 -3.17 -6.31
CA GLY A 18 -9.76 -3.89 -7.37
C GLY A 18 -10.52 -5.12 -6.85
N LEU A 19 -9.90 -5.87 -5.92
CA LEU A 19 -10.53 -7.00 -5.24
C LEU A 19 -11.72 -6.56 -4.37
N LEU A 20 -11.53 -5.54 -3.54
CA LEU A 20 -12.55 -5.08 -2.58
C LEU A 20 -13.74 -4.38 -3.23
N THR A 21 -13.53 -3.69 -4.36
CA THR A 21 -14.60 -2.96 -5.06
C THR A 21 -15.23 -3.76 -6.20
N GLY A 22 -14.66 -4.91 -6.57
CA GLY A 22 -15.11 -5.72 -7.70
C GLY A 22 -15.06 -4.99 -9.05
N ARG A 23 -14.47 -3.79 -9.10
CA ARG A 23 -14.34 -2.97 -10.30
C ARG A 23 -12.89 -2.99 -10.78
N PRO A 24 -12.66 -3.10 -12.09
CA PRO A 24 -11.31 -3.05 -12.63
C PRO A 24 -10.68 -1.71 -12.29
N TRP A 25 -9.50 -1.77 -11.67
CA TRP A 25 -8.70 -0.60 -11.31
C TRP A 25 -8.46 0.30 -12.52
N ASP A 26 -8.45 -0.21 -13.75
CA ASP A 26 -8.33 0.62 -14.96
C ASP A 26 -9.48 1.61 -15.18
N ARG A 27 -10.68 1.37 -14.64
CA ARG A 27 -11.83 2.27 -14.80
C ARG A 27 -11.86 3.41 -13.78
N THR A 28 -11.00 3.41 -12.75
CA THR A 28 -11.00 4.48 -11.74
C THR A 28 -10.23 5.71 -12.23
N PRO A 29 -10.77 6.93 -12.07
CA PRO A 29 -10.13 8.15 -12.53
C PRO A 29 -8.80 8.39 -11.81
N PHE A 30 -7.81 8.94 -12.53
CA PHE A 30 -6.44 9.17 -12.02
C PHE A 30 -6.43 9.98 -10.71
N TRP A 31 -7.29 10.98 -10.60
CA TRP A 31 -7.46 11.82 -9.41
C TRP A 31 -7.92 11.07 -8.17
N VAL A 32 -8.53 9.89 -8.32
CA VAL A 32 -8.89 9.00 -7.19
C VAL A 32 -7.79 7.97 -6.96
N LYS A 33 -7.16 7.47 -8.03
CA LYS A 33 -6.02 6.53 -7.94
C LYS A 33 -4.84 7.10 -7.17
N LEU A 34 -4.44 8.32 -7.50
CA LEU A 34 -3.24 8.94 -6.93
C LEU A 34 -3.34 9.10 -5.39
N PRO A 35 -4.40 9.70 -4.82
CA PRO A 35 -4.56 9.74 -3.37
C PRO A 35 -4.66 8.34 -2.75
N LEU A 36 -5.37 7.41 -3.39
CA LEU A 36 -5.53 6.06 -2.85
C LEU A 36 -4.20 5.31 -2.80
N MET A 37 -3.36 5.44 -3.83
CA MET A 37 -2.00 4.91 -3.86
C MET A 37 -1.14 5.54 -2.77
N ILE A 38 -1.20 6.86 -2.57
CA ILE A 38 -0.46 7.54 -1.51
C ILE A 38 -0.89 7.03 -0.13
N ILE A 39 -2.20 6.96 0.14
CA ILE A 39 -2.74 6.46 1.41
C ILE A 39 -2.34 4.99 1.63
N GLY A 40 -2.47 4.15 0.61
CA GLY A 40 -2.10 2.73 0.67
C GLY A 40 -0.61 2.52 0.89
N SER A 41 0.25 3.30 0.24
CA SER A 41 1.69 3.28 0.45
C SER A 41 2.07 3.72 1.87
N VAL A 42 1.43 4.76 2.41
CA VAL A 42 1.67 5.21 3.79
C VAL A 42 1.24 4.14 4.80
N LEU A 43 0.08 3.52 4.61
CA LEU A 43 -0.41 2.44 5.46
C LEU A 43 0.49 1.20 5.39
N ALA A 44 0.96 0.83 4.21
CA ALA A 44 1.88 -0.29 4.04
C ALA A 44 3.23 -0.05 4.72
N LEU A 45 3.78 1.17 4.61
CA LEU A 45 5.01 1.55 5.30
C LEU A 45 4.83 1.57 6.82
N LEU A 46 3.70 2.10 7.32
CA LEU A 46 3.35 2.07 8.74
C LEU A 46 3.22 0.63 9.27
N ALA A 47 2.51 -0.23 8.55
CA ALA A 47 2.38 -1.64 8.91
C ALA A 47 3.75 -2.34 8.97
N CYS A 48 4.62 -2.07 8.00
CA CYS A 48 5.98 -2.60 7.98
C CYS A 48 6.79 -2.13 9.20
N ALA A 49 6.72 -0.84 9.55
CA ALA A 49 7.37 -0.29 10.73
C ALA A 49 6.85 -0.90 12.04
N VAL A 50 5.54 -1.12 12.16
CA VAL A 50 4.90 -1.77 13.32
C VAL A 50 5.37 -3.22 13.46
N ILE A 51 5.40 -3.98 12.36
CA ILE A 51 5.87 -5.37 12.35
C ILE A 51 7.34 -5.45 12.78
N ILE A 52 8.20 -4.60 12.22
CA ILE A 52 9.61 -4.53 12.60
C ILE A 52 9.75 -4.19 14.09
N GLY A 53 8.99 -3.20 14.58
CA GLY A 53 8.96 -2.83 16.00
C GLY A 53 8.50 -3.97 16.91
N LEU A 54 7.49 -4.74 16.51
CA LEU A 54 7.03 -5.92 17.24
C LEU A 54 8.09 -7.03 17.27
N ILE A 55 8.74 -7.32 16.14
CA ILE A 55 9.83 -8.30 16.05
C ILE A 55 10.98 -7.90 16.98
N LEU A 56 11.39 -6.64 16.96
CA LEU A 56 12.45 -6.11 17.83
C LEU A 56 12.09 -6.13 19.31
N LYS A 57 10.79 -6.09 19.65
CA LYS A 57 10.28 -6.15 21.02
C LYS A 57 10.13 -7.58 21.52
N VAL A 58 9.76 -8.53 20.66
CA VAL A 58 9.66 -9.97 20.98
C VAL A 58 11.04 -10.62 21.12
N GLY A 59 12.06 -10.11 20.41
CA GLY A 59 13.43 -10.61 20.51
C GLY A 59 14.25 -10.09 21.70
N ARG A 60 13.68 -9.25 22.58
CA ARG A 60 14.29 -8.81 23.84
C ARG A 60 13.59 -9.47 25.03
#